data_AF-A0A8H6HTU1-F1
#
_entry.id   AF-A0A8H6HTU1-F1
#
_cell.length_a   1.000
_cell.length_b   1.000
_cell.length_c   1.000
_cell.angle_alpha   90.00
_cell.angle_beta   90.00
_cell.angle_gamma   90.00
#
_symmetry.space_group_name_H-M   'P 1'
#
loop_
_entity.id
_entity.type
_entity.pdbx_description
1 polymer ?
#
loop_
_entity_poly.entity_id
_entity_poly.type
_entity_poly.pdbx_seq_one_letter_code
_entity_poly.pdbx_strand_id
1 'polypeptide(L)'
;PNDLWRWIAALLEPPDIIALQSTCRALNQVLHQKPVWAVALRHVCREYSLFLPTFPIDKMDTHQLLRAAMGPYRFKSLVENIGSFAGHADDAPALKPAHGPFALPQVAVLPQSGASYLVPGGRFFLTFDCKVLALWDFG
;
A
#
# COMPACT_ATOMS: atom_id res chain seq x y z
N PRO A 1 14.62 29.02 0.32
CA PRO A 1 14.50 28.21 1.56
C PRO A 1 13.55 27.00 1.43
N ASN A 2 12.36 27.17 0.84
CA ASN A 2 11.36 26.11 0.71
C ASN A 2 11.82 24.92 -0.15
N ASP A 3 12.69 25.15 -1.13
CA ASP A 3 13.20 24.08 -2.00
C ASP A 3 14.08 23.09 -1.24
N LEU A 4 14.83 23.52 -0.22
CA LEU A 4 15.63 22.63 0.63
C LEU A 4 14.73 21.64 1.38
N TRP A 5 13.61 22.09 1.92
CA TRP A 5 12.65 21.22 2.60
C TRP A 5 12.00 20.20 1.66
N ARG A 6 11.83 20.54 0.37
CA ARG A 6 11.38 19.58 -0.66
C ARG A 6 12.42 18.49 -0.91
N TRP A 7 13.70 18.86 -0.98
CA TRP A 7 14.81 17.90 -1.09
C TRP A 7 14.90 16.99 0.13
N ILE A 8 14.80 17.55 1.34
CA ILE A 8 14.78 16.78 2.58
C ILE A 8 13.59 15.81 2.57
N ALA A 9 12.39 16.27 2.22
CA ALA A 9 11.20 15.42 2.16
C ALA A 9 11.31 14.30 1.10
N ALA A 10 12.08 14.51 0.03
CA ALA A 10 12.32 13.47 -0.98
C ALA A 10 13.25 12.33 -0.49
N LEU A 11 13.95 12.55 0.62
CA LEU A 11 14.84 11.58 1.27
C LEU A 11 14.19 10.86 2.46
N LEU A 12 12.97 11.26 2.83
CA LEU A 12 12.26 10.77 4.00
C LEU A 12 11.14 9.82 3.60
N GLU A 13 10.84 8.89 4.50
CA GLU A 13 9.66 8.06 4.36
C GLU A 13 8.38 8.88 4.65
N PRO A 14 7.23 8.56 4.02
CA PRO A 14 5.97 9.26 4.25
C PRO A 14 5.59 9.48 5.73
N PRO A 15 5.78 8.51 6.66
CA PRO A 15 5.50 8.73 8.08
C PRO A 15 6.38 9.83 8.70
N ASP A 16 7.65 9.93 8.31
CA ASP A 16 8.58 10.95 8.83
C ASP A 16 8.20 12.35 8.34
N ILE A 17 7.70 12.46 7.11
CA ILE A 17 7.16 13.72 6.58
C ILE A 17 5.97 14.20 7.43
N ILE A 18 5.08 13.28 7.84
CA ILE A 18 3.97 13.61 8.75
C ILE A 18 4.48 14.01 10.13
N ALA A 19 5.46 13.27 10.67
CA ALA A 19 6.07 13.60 11.95
C ALA A 19 6.65 15.03 11.91
N LEU A 20 7.38 15.39 10.86
CA LEU A 20 7.90 16.75 10.68
C LEU A 20 6.81 17.81 10.54
N GLN A 21 5.71 17.53 9.82
CA GLN A 21 4.56 18.43 9.74
C GLN A 21 3.95 18.73 11.12
N SER A 22 3.98 17.75 12.04
CA SER A 22 3.44 17.89 13.39
C SER A 22 4.28 18.75 14.33
N THR A 23 5.54 19.06 13.95
CA THR A 23 6.47 19.79 14.84
C THR A 23 6.19 21.29 14.89
N CYS A 24 5.92 21.95 13.75
CA CYS A 24 5.66 23.39 13.71
C CYS A 24 4.83 23.83 12.49
N ARG A 25 4.16 24.99 12.62
CA ARG A 25 3.29 25.54 11.58
C ARG A 25 4.01 25.84 10.26
N ALA A 26 5.27 26.30 10.33
CA ALA A 26 6.05 26.62 9.14
C ALA A 26 6.38 25.34 8.34
N LEU A 27 6.83 24.29 9.02
CA LEU A 27 7.10 22.99 8.40
C LEU A 27 5.83 22.36 7.87
N ASN A 28 4.72 22.46 8.61
CA ASN A 28 3.42 22.03 8.12
C ASN A 28 3.08 22.70 6.77
N GLN A 29 3.16 24.03 6.69
CA GLN A 29 2.83 24.77 5.46
C GLN A 29 3.73 24.40 4.26
N VAL A 30 5.02 24.12 4.49
CA VAL A 30 5.97 23.77 3.42
C VAL A 30 5.81 22.31 2.98
N LEU A 31 5.69 21.38 3.93
CA LEU A 31 5.64 19.95 3.66
C LEU A 31 4.24 19.46 3.23
N HIS A 32 3.18 20.22 3.51
CA HIS A 32 1.81 19.90 3.07
C HIS A 32 1.56 20.28 1.60
N GLN A 33 2.58 20.70 0.85
CA GLN A 33 2.45 21.07 -0.55
C GLN A 33 2.32 19.84 -1.46
N LYS A 34 1.42 19.89 -2.46
CA LYS A 34 1.24 18.86 -3.51
C LYS A 34 2.56 18.32 -4.10
N PRO A 35 3.56 19.13 -4.49
CA PRO A 35 4.82 18.61 -5.04
C PRO A 35 5.59 17.70 -4.08
N VAL A 36 5.54 17.95 -2.77
CA VAL A 36 6.20 17.10 -1.77
C VAL A 36 5.60 15.69 -1.79
N TRP A 37 4.28 15.62 -1.71
CA TRP A 37 3.56 14.34 -1.71
C TRP A 37 3.58 13.63 -3.06
N ALA A 38 3.69 14.35 -4.18
CA ALA A 38 3.90 13.76 -5.49
C ALA A 38 5.27 13.08 -5.59
N VAL A 39 6.32 13.68 -5.04
CA VAL A 39 7.67 13.08 -4.99
C VAL A 39 7.67 11.89 -4.04
N ALA A 40 7.08 12.03 -2.85
CA ALA A 40 6.96 10.93 -1.89
C ALA A 40 6.22 9.73 -2.48
N LEU A 41 5.09 9.93 -3.17
CA LEU A 41 4.36 8.84 -3.80
C LEU A 41 5.17 8.14 -4.90
N ARG A 42 5.92 8.88 -5.72
CA ARG A 42 6.83 8.26 -6.72
C ARG A 42 7.92 7.43 -6.06
N HIS A 43 8.48 7.91 -4.95
CA HIS A 43 9.48 7.18 -4.18
C HIS A 43 8.90 5.87 -3.65
N VAL A 44 7.74 5.92 -2.99
CA VAL A 44 7.01 4.75 -2.49
C VAL A 44 6.70 3.76 -3.61
N CYS A 45 6.24 4.24 -4.77
CA CYS A 45 5.97 3.34 -5.89
C CYS A 45 7.24 2.61 -6.37
N ARG A 46 8.38 3.30 -6.40
CA ARG A 46 9.67 2.69 -6.76
C ARG A 46 10.15 1.69 -5.72
N GLU A 47 10.03 2.05 -4.44
CA GLU A 47 10.49 1.23 -3.32
C GLU A 47 9.67 -0.07 -3.19
N TYR A 48 8.35 0.04 -3.21
CA TYR A 48 7.43 -1.09 -3.08
C TYR A 48 7.04 -1.74 -4.42
N SER A 49 7.73 -1.38 -5.51
CA SER A 49 7.45 -1.90 -6.87
C SER A 49 5.98 -1.78 -7.29
N LEU A 50 5.31 -0.69 -6.87
CA LEU A 50 3.92 -0.42 -7.23
C LEU A 50 3.86 0.13 -8.66
N PHE A 51 2.83 -0.26 -9.41
CA PHE A 51 2.62 0.23 -10.76
C PHE A 51 2.21 1.71 -10.74
N LEU A 52 3.19 2.58 -11.01
CA LEU A 52 3.04 4.03 -11.00
C LEU A 52 1.83 4.54 -11.81
N PRO A 53 1.51 4.00 -13.00
CA PRO A 53 0.32 4.43 -13.77
C PRO A 53 -1.02 4.20 -13.06
N THR A 54 -1.08 3.35 -12.01
CA THR A 54 -2.25 3.22 -11.13
C THR A 54 -2.61 4.55 -10.45
N PHE A 55 -1.62 5.42 -10.26
CA PHE A 55 -1.77 6.70 -9.58
C PHE A 55 -1.70 7.85 -10.59
N PRO A 56 -2.83 8.50 -10.95
CA PRO A 56 -2.82 9.66 -11.82
C PRO A 56 -2.35 10.91 -11.05
N ILE A 57 -1.06 10.97 -10.72
CA ILE A 57 -0.43 11.97 -9.82
C ILE A 57 -0.85 13.41 -10.15
N ASP A 58 -0.92 13.75 -11.44
CA ASP A 58 -1.26 15.12 -11.87
C ASP A 58 -2.71 15.48 -11.52
N LYS A 59 -3.62 14.50 -11.57
CA LYS A 59 -5.04 14.65 -11.26
C LYS A 59 -5.35 14.52 -9.76
N MET A 60 -4.42 13.98 -8.97
CA MET A 60 -4.62 13.78 -7.53
C MET A 60 -4.48 15.08 -6.74
N ASP A 61 -5.34 15.29 -5.74
CA ASP A 61 -5.15 16.35 -4.75
C ASP A 61 -4.08 15.96 -3.71
N THR A 62 -3.66 16.90 -2.87
CA THR A 62 -2.63 16.66 -1.83
C THR A 62 -3.03 15.53 -0.88
N HIS A 63 -4.30 15.47 -0.47
CA HIS A 63 -4.78 14.48 0.49
C HIS A 63 -4.81 13.08 -0.14
N GLN A 64 -5.17 12.96 -1.41
CA GLN A 64 -5.10 11.73 -2.18
C GLN A 64 -3.66 11.25 -2.34
N LEU A 65 -2.72 12.15 -2.64
CA LEU A 65 -1.29 11.81 -2.74
C LEU A 65 -0.74 11.32 -1.40
N LEU A 66 -1.05 12.04 -0.31
CA LEU A 66 -0.68 11.65 1.05
C LEU A 66 -1.24 10.26 1.38
N ARG A 67 -2.53 10.06 1.15
CA ARG A 67 -3.21 8.79 1.44
C ARG A 67 -2.60 7.62 0.65
N ALA A 68 -2.26 7.84 -0.62
CA ALA A 68 -1.63 6.83 -1.46
C ALA A 68 -0.20 6.53 -1.00
N ALA A 69 0.59 7.56 -0.68
CA ALA A 69 1.96 7.39 -0.18
C ALA A 69 2.00 6.66 1.16
N MET A 70 1.01 6.90 2.03
CA MET A 70 0.85 6.19 3.30
C MET A 70 0.27 4.78 3.16
N GLY A 71 -0.14 4.37 1.95
CA GLY A 71 -0.81 3.09 1.68
C GLY A 71 -0.05 1.88 2.24
N PRO A 72 1.22 1.66 1.86
CA PRO A 72 2.01 0.52 2.33
C PRO A 72 2.15 0.47 3.87
N TYR A 73 2.40 1.62 4.49
CA TYR A 73 2.51 1.73 5.96
C TYR A 73 1.22 1.39 6.68
N ARG A 74 0.09 1.88 6.17
CA ARG A 74 -1.23 1.57 6.72
C ARG A 74 -1.58 0.10 6.53
N PHE A 75 -1.22 -0.48 5.39
CA PHE A 75 -1.42 -1.90 5.11
C PHE A 75 -0.57 -2.76 6.05
N LYS A 76 0.72 -2.44 6.23
CA LYS A 76 1.61 -3.12 7.17
C LYS A 76 1.05 -3.09 8.59
N SER A 77 0.68 -1.91 9.09
CA SER A 77 0.08 -1.78 10.42
C SER A 77 -1.23 -2.56 10.56
N LEU A 78 -2.06 -2.60 9.52
CA LEU A 78 -3.29 -3.39 9.51
C LEU A 78 -2.97 -4.89 9.63
N VAL A 79 -2.00 -5.40 8.88
CA VAL A 79 -1.59 -6.81 8.92
C VAL A 79 -1.01 -7.17 10.28
N GLU A 80 -0.15 -6.33 10.85
CA GLU A 80 0.44 -6.54 12.19
C GLU A 80 -0.64 -6.56 13.29
N ASN A 81 -1.61 -5.64 13.21
CA ASN A 81 -2.72 -5.59 14.16
C ASN A 81 -3.68 -6.77 14.01
N ILE A 82 -3.96 -7.24 12.79
CA ILE A 82 -4.82 -8.42 12.59
C ILE A 82 -4.09 -9.71 13.03
N GLY A 83 -2.80 -9.83 12.72
CA GLY A 83 -1.97 -10.97 13.12
C GLY A 83 -1.81 -11.11 14.64
N SER A 84 -1.95 -10.02 15.39
CA SER A 84 -1.95 -10.04 16.86
C SER A 84 -3.32 -10.40 17.48
N PHE A 85 -4.42 -10.29 16.74
CA PHE A 85 -5.75 -10.79 17.18
C PHE A 85 -5.90 -12.31 17.01
N ALA A 86 -5.18 -12.90 16.06
CA ALA A 86 -5.05 -14.35 15.95
C ALA A 86 -3.98 -14.80 16.95
N GLY A 87 -4.39 -15.01 18.21
CA GLY A 87 -3.48 -15.56 19.24
C GLY A 87 -2.69 -16.73 18.67
N HIS A 88 -1.37 -16.74 18.92
CA HIS A 88 -0.33 -17.62 18.33
C HIS A 88 0.27 -17.09 17.01
N ALA A 89 0.84 -15.89 17.05
CA ALA A 89 1.64 -15.31 15.96
C ALA A 89 2.89 -16.13 15.58
N ASP A 90 3.29 -17.12 16.40
CA ASP A 90 4.42 -18.04 16.10
C ASP A 90 4.06 -19.17 15.11
N ASP A 91 2.77 -19.48 14.93
CA ASP A 91 2.32 -20.59 14.07
C ASP A 91 1.60 -20.12 12.78
N ALA A 92 1.39 -18.81 12.60
CA ALA A 92 0.83 -18.29 11.36
C ALA A 92 1.90 -18.37 10.26
N PRO A 93 1.70 -19.18 9.19
CA PRO A 93 2.70 -19.30 8.15
C PRO A 93 2.92 -17.93 7.50
N ALA A 94 4.17 -17.47 7.49
CA ALA A 94 4.56 -16.29 6.73
C ALA A 94 3.99 -16.41 5.31
N LEU A 95 3.37 -15.33 4.82
CA LEU A 95 2.85 -15.27 3.45
C LEU A 95 4.00 -15.60 2.49
N LYS A 96 4.01 -16.83 1.97
CA LYS A 96 5.03 -17.25 1.01
C LYS A 96 4.63 -16.71 -0.36
N PRO A 97 5.48 -15.91 -1.00
CA PRO A 97 5.17 -15.45 -2.35
C PRO A 97 5.06 -16.66 -3.27
N ALA A 98 3.95 -16.74 -4.01
CA ALA A 98 3.70 -17.79 -4.97
C ALA A 98 4.55 -17.54 -6.23
N HIS A 99 5.83 -17.89 -6.17
CA HIS A 99 6.73 -17.85 -7.33
C HIS A 99 6.63 -19.16 -8.10
N GLY A 100 5.60 -19.30 -8.92
CA GLY A 100 5.49 -20.43 -9.85
C GLY A 100 4.25 -20.30 -10.74
N PRO A 101 4.26 -20.85 -11.96
CA PRO A 101 3.04 -21.00 -12.73
C PRO A 101 2.10 -21.93 -11.97
N PHE A 102 1.09 -21.37 -11.33
CA PHE A 102 0.03 -22.15 -10.71
C PHE A 102 -0.93 -22.58 -11.81
N ALA A 103 -0.86 -23.86 -12.20
CA ALA A 103 -1.90 -24.46 -13.02
C ALA A 103 -3.19 -24.44 -12.20
N LEU A 104 -4.20 -23.69 -12.66
CA LEU A 104 -5.55 -23.83 -12.16
C LEU A 104 -5.91 -25.31 -12.25
N PRO A 105 -6.20 -26.01 -11.13
CA PRO A 105 -6.78 -27.34 -11.23
C PRO A 105 -8.04 -27.16 -12.05
N GLN A 106 -8.11 -27.86 -13.20
CA GLN A 106 -9.28 -27.86 -14.08
C GLN A 106 -10.54 -27.94 -13.23
N VAL A 107 -11.26 -26.82 -13.14
CA VAL A 107 -12.64 -26.69 -12.64
C VAL A 107 -12.93 -27.66 -11.48
N ALA A 108 -12.19 -27.55 -10.37
CA ALA A 108 -12.72 -28.04 -9.10
C ALA A 108 -13.68 -26.97 -8.60
N VAL A 109 -14.95 -27.12 -8.98
CA VAL A 109 -16.15 -26.47 -8.44
C VAL A 109 -15.81 -25.55 -7.26
N LEU A 110 -15.82 -24.23 -7.49
CA LEU A 110 -15.83 -23.25 -6.41
C LEU A 110 -16.85 -23.75 -5.37
N PRO A 111 -16.45 -24.02 -4.11
CA PRO A 111 -17.45 -24.22 -3.08
C PRO A 111 -18.32 -22.98 -3.13
N GLN A 112 -19.64 -23.18 -3.20
CA GLN A 112 -20.66 -22.16 -3.46
C GLN A 112 -20.72 -21.04 -2.38
N SER A 113 -19.69 -20.87 -1.56
CA SER A 113 -19.63 -19.95 -0.43
C SER A 113 -18.28 -19.23 -0.27
N GLY A 114 -17.45 -19.17 -1.32
CA GLY A 114 -16.25 -18.33 -1.33
C GLY A 114 -16.49 -17.06 -2.14
N ALA A 115 -16.51 -15.88 -1.49
CA ALA A 115 -16.58 -14.62 -2.22
C ALA A 115 -15.28 -14.42 -2.99
N SER A 116 -15.37 -13.99 -4.25
CA SER A 116 -14.22 -13.52 -5.01
C SER A 116 -14.44 -12.07 -5.42
N TYR A 117 -13.38 -11.27 -5.37
CA TYR A 117 -13.44 -9.84 -5.64
C TYR A 117 -12.24 -9.43 -6.49
N LEU A 118 -12.52 -8.98 -7.72
CA LEU A 118 -11.52 -8.34 -8.55
C LEU A 118 -11.45 -6.87 -8.15
N VAL A 119 -10.28 -6.45 -7.65
CA VAL A 119 -10.05 -5.07 -7.26
C VAL A 119 -10.18 -4.17 -8.50
N PRO A 120 -10.97 -3.09 -8.44
CA PRO A 120 -11.06 -2.12 -9.54
C PRO A 120 -9.67 -1.69 -10.00
N GLY A 121 -9.37 -1.93 -11.28
CA GLY A 121 -8.02 -1.83 -11.85
C GLY A 121 -7.49 -3.17 -12.40
N GLY A 122 -8.10 -4.31 -12.02
CA GLY A 122 -7.88 -5.62 -12.64
C GLY A 122 -6.58 -6.32 -12.25
N ARG A 123 -5.65 -5.62 -11.61
CA ARG A 123 -4.37 -6.17 -11.15
C ARG A 123 -4.54 -7.16 -10.01
N PHE A 124 -5.34 -6.82 -9.00
CA PHE A 124 -5.45 -7.66 -7.82
C PHE A 124 -6.76 -8.42 -7.81
N PHE A 125 -6.67 -9.72 -7.55
CA PHE A 125 -7.84 -10.56 -7.33
C PHE A 125 -7.78 -11.13 -5.92
N LEU A 126 -8.90 -11.06 -5.22
CA LEU A 126 -9.04 -11.56 -3.86
C LEU A 126 -9.98 -12.76 -3.91
N THR A 127 -9.55 -13.86 -3.31
CA THR A 127 -10.40 -15.03 -3.08
C THR A 127 -10.49 -15.27 -1.59
N PHE A 128 -11.72 -15.36 -1.10
CA PHE A 128 -12.03 -15.61 0.30
C PHE A 128 -12.70 -16.97 0.44
N ASP A 129 -12.21 -17.77 1.37
CA ASP A 129 -12.89 -18.93 1.95
C ASP A 129 -13.02 -18.71 3.46
N CYS A 130 -13.81 -19.54 4.15
CA CYS A 130 -14.10 -19.45 5.59
C CYS A 130 -12.85 -19.36 6.50
N LYS A 131 -11.67 -19.70 5.99
CA LYS A 131 -10.41 -19.73 6.74
C LYS A 131 -9.23 -19.06 6.02
N VAL A 132 -9.39 -18.64 4.78
CA VAL A 132 -8.28 -18.23 3.93
C VAL A 132 -8.65 -17.01 3.12
N LEU A 133 -7.82 -15.96 3.21
CA LEU A 133 -7.78 -14.86 2.28
C LEU A 133 -6.53 -15.02 1.41
N ALA A 134 -6.73 -15.19 0.10
CA ALA A 134 -5.65 -15.19 -0.88
C ALA A 134 -5.75 -13.95 -1.77
N LEU A 135 -4.60 -13.28 -1.92
CA LEU A 135 -4.40 -12.14 -2.81
C LEU A 135 -3.55 -12.60 -4.00
N TRP A 136 -4.08 -12.38 -5.20
CA TRP A 136 -3.45 -12.68 -6.48
C TRP A 136 -3.06 -11.36 -7.14
N ASP A 137 -1.83 -11.27 -7.64
CA ASP A 137 -1.33 -10.13 -8.42
C ASP A 137 -1.17 -10.55 -9.89
N PHE A 138 -1.89 -9.88 -10.78
CA PHE A 138 -1.89 -10.10 -12.22
C PHE A 138 -1.01 -9.09 -12.98
N GLY A 139 -0.31 -8.14 -12.33
CA GLY A 139 0.62 -7.23 -13.03
C GLY A 139 0.98 -5.92 -12.34
#